data_AF-A0A7V1M5B2-F1
#
_entry.id   AF-A0A7V1M5B2-F1
#
_cell.length_a   1.000
_cell.length_b   1.000
_cell.length_c   1.000
_cell.angle_alpha   90.00
_cell.angle_beta   90.00
_cell.angle_gamma   90.00
#
_symmetry.space_group_name_H-M   'P 1'
#
loop_
_entity.id
_entity.type
_entity.pdbx_description
1 polymer ?
#
loop_
_entity_poly.entity_id
_entity_poly.type
_entity_poly.pdbx_seq_one_letter_code
_entity_poly.pdbx_strand_id
1 'polypeptide(L)'
;MKLLNKADTVIRVLLPEILEANGLKFDANRLRNLNDFSSHLSILEACGILEGIRLKNIEVRNIAHFCEKVIWSAVAEDVSNFSIFIDEIHKDLLKRTSSNKYVN
;
A
#
# COMPACT_ATOMS: atom_id res chain seq x y z
N MET A 1 14.09 -12.58 7.25
CA MET A 1 12.64 -12.30 7.15
C MET A 1 12.33 -12.08 5.67
N LYS A 2 11.52 -12.93 5.03
CA LYS A 2 11.23 -12.87 3.57
C LYS A 2 10.56 -11.53 3.20
N LEU A 3 10.87 -10.95 2.04
CA LEU A 3 10.35 -9.64 1.62
C LEU A 3 8.81 -9.61 1.56
N LEU A 4 8.18 -10.75 1.27
CA LEU A 4 6.71 -10.89 1.26
C LEU A 4 6.07 -10.54 2.61
N ASN A 5 6.67 -10.92 3.75
CA ASN A 5 6.13 -10.57 5.06
C ASN A 5 6.19 -9.05 5.31
N LYS A 6 7.20 -8.37 4.75
CA LYS A 6 7.31 -6.92 4.82
C LYS A 6 6.29 -6.24 3.90
N ALA A 7 6.12 -6.74 2.68
CA ALA A 7 5.09 -6.26 1.75
C ALA A 7 3.70 -6.38 2.39
N ASP A 8 3.39 -7.54 2.96
CA ASP A 8 2.14 -7.81 3.65
C ASP A 8 1.85 -6.79 4.77
N THR A 9 2.85 -6.43 5.57
CA THR A 9 2.73 -5.39 6.61
C THR A 9 2.39 -4.02 6.01
N VAL A 10 3.05 -3.63 4.93
CA VAL A 10 2.81 -2.36 4.23
C VAL A 10 1.38 -2.28 3.72
N ILE A 11 0.88 -3.38 3.15
CA ILE A 11 -0.49 -3.43 2.59
C ILE A 11 -1.56 -3.47 3.67
N ARG A 12 -1.36 -4.21 4.77
CA ARG A 12 -2.39 -4.42 5.80
C ARG A 12 -2.40 -3.37 6.91
N VAL A 13 -1.32 -2.62 7.07
CA VAL A 13 -1.21 -1.62 8.14
C VAL A 13 -1.09 -0.22 7.54
N LEU A 14 -0.04 0.01 6.76
CA LEU A 14 0.36 1.35 6.36
C LEU A 14 -0.58 1.98 5.31
N LEU A 15 -0.96 1.24 4.26
CA LEU A 15 -1.88 1.77 3.26
C LEU A 15 -3.29 2.05 3.81
N PRO A 16 -3.92 1.21 4.65
CA PRO A 16 -5.20 1.49 5.28
C PRO A 16 -5.25 2.82 6.03
N GLU A 17 -4.20 3.20 6.76
CA GLU A 17 -4.14 4.50 7.45
C GLU A 17 -4.24 5.67 6.48
N ILE A 18 -3.57 5.58 5.33
CA ILE A 18 -3.62 6.59 4.27
C ILE A 18 -5.02 6.67 3.67
N LEU A 19 -5.63 5.51 3.39
CA LEU A 19 -6.98 5.45 2.84
C LEU A 19 -7.99 6.09 3.79
N GLU A 20 -7.91 5.82 5.09
CA GLU A 20 -8.80 6.42 6.08
C GLU A 20 -8.64 7.94 6.18
N ALA A 21 -7.41 8.45 6.13
CA ALA A 21 -7.13 9.89 6.08
C ALA A 21 -7.75 10.57 4.83
N ASN A 22 -8.01 9.82 3.77
CA ASN A 22 -8.67 10.29 2.54
C ASN A 22 -10.16 9.90 2.47
N GLY A 23 -10.77 9.48 3.58
CA GLY A 23 -12.19 9.13 3.63
C GLY A 23 -12.54 7.76 3.02
N LEU A 24 -11.57 6.95 2.64
CA LEU A 24 -11.74 5.66 1.96
C LEU A 24 -11.79 4.47 2.94
N LYS A 25 -12.64 4.58 3.97
CA LYS A 25 -12.74 3.57 5.05
C LYS A 25 -13.09 2.17 4.55
N PHE A 26 -13.91 2.08 3.50
CA PHE A 26 -14.31 0.79 2.92
C PHE A 26 -13.11 0.02 2.35
N ASP A 27 -12.30 0.67 1.51
CA ASP A 27 -11.12 0.04 0.92
C ASP A 27 -10.04 -0.24 1.96
N ALA A 28 -9.88 0.64 2.96
CA ALA A 28 -9.00 0.40 4.11
C ALA A 28 -9.34 -0.90 4.87
N ASN A 29 -10.64 -1.10 5.16
CA ASN A 29 -11.10 -2.32 5.83
C ASN A 29 -10.92 -3.57 4.96
N ARG A 30 -11.11 -3.46 3.64
CA ARG A 30 -10.85 -4.59 2.72
C ARG A 30 -9.39 -5.03 2.79
N LEU A 31 -8.45 -4.09 2.81
CA LEU A 31 -7.02 -4.39 2.91
C LEU A 31 -6.64 -5.00 4.27
N ARG A 32 -7.18 -4.51 5.38
CA ARG A 32 -6.91 -5.08 6.72
C ARG A 32 -7.38 -6.52 6.87
N ASN A 33 -8.47 -6.86 6.19
CA ASN A 33 -9.08 -8.19 6.23
C ASN A 33 -8.50 -9.16 5.20
N LEU A 34 -7.45 -8.76 4.45
CA LEU A 34 -6.75 -9.67 3.55
C LEU A 34 -6.13 -10.83 4.32
N ASN A 35 -6.21 -12.02 3.69
CA ASN A 35 -5.34 -13.13 4.06
C ASN A 35 -3.88 -12.70 3.96
N ASP A 36 -3.04 -13.27 4.81
CA ASP A 36 -1.59 -13.06 4.71
C ASP A 36 -1.07 -13.50 3.33
N PHE A 37 0.08 -12.99 2.92
CA PHE A 37 0.71 -13.35 1.64
C PHE A 37 1.35 -14.74 1.67
N SER A 38 0.58 -15.74 2.10
CA SER A 38 0.94 -17.16 2.16
C SER A 38 0.67 -17.90 0.84
N SER A 39 -0.10 -17.32 -0.08
CA SER A 39 -0.46 -17.93 -1.36
C SER A 39 -0.41 -16.95 -2.54
N HIS A 40 -0.37 -17.48 -3.76
CA HIS A 40 -0.52 -16.67 -4.97
C HIS A 40 -1.89 -15.97 -5.03
N LEU A 41 -2.95 -16.63 -4.55
CA LEU A 41 -4.31 -16.09 -4.58
C LEU A 41 -4.46 -14.86 -3.68
N SER A 42 -3.92 -14.89 -2.46
CA SER A 42 -3.93 -13.74 -1.54
C SER A 42 -3.15 -12.54 -2.09
N ILE A 43 -2.08 -12.80 -2.85
CA ILE A 43 -1.32 -11.76 -3.55
C ILE A 43 -2.16 -11.12 -4.68
N LEU A 44 -2.80 -11.95 -5.51
CA LEU A 44 -3.68 -11.45 -6.59
C LEU A 44 -4.87 -10.65 -6.05
N GLU A 45 -5.47 -11.11 -4.95
CA GLU A 45 -6.56 -10.40 -4.28
C GLU A 45 -6.11 -9.00 -3.82
N ALA A 46 -4.94 -8.91 -3.18
CA ALA A 46 -4.37 -7.63 -2.78
C ALA A 46 -4.14 -6.70 -3.99
N CYS A 47 -3.53 -7.20 -5.06
CA CYS A 47 -3.32 -6.44 -6.30
C CYS A 47 -4.65 -5.94 -6.90
N GLY A 48 -5.70 -6.76 -6.91
CA GLY A 48 -7.02 -6.36 -7.40
C GLY A 48 -7.67 -5.25 -6.58
N ILE A 49 -7.49 -5.25 -5.25
CA ILE A 49 -7.95 -4.14 -4.40
C ILE A 49 -7.17 -2.86 -4.71
N LEU A 50 -5.84 -2.95 -4.83
CA LEU A 50 -4.97 -1.82 -5.15
C LEU A 50 -5.31 -1.19 -6.52
N GLU A 51 -5.57 -2.02 -7.52
CA GLU A 51 -6.04 -1.55 -8.83
C GLU A 51 -7.37 -0.80 -8.70
N GLY A 52 -8.34 -1.36 -7.96
CA GLY A 52 -9.61 -0.71 -7.69
C GLY A 52 -9.46 0.67 -7.03
N ILE A 53 -8.57 0.80 -6.05
CA ILE A 53 -8.26 2.07 -5.39
C ILE A 53 -7.67 3.06 -6.41
N ARG A 54 -6.68 2.61 -7.18
CA ARG A 54 -5.93 3.42 -8.16
C ARG A 54 -6.82 4.04 -9.23
N LEU A 55 -7.86 3.31 -9.63
CA LEU A 55 -8.84 3.75 -10.62
C LEU A 55 -9.88 4.72 -10.03
N LYS A 56 -10.27 4.54 -8.76
CA LYS A 56 -11.36 5.29 -8.13
C LYS A 56 -10.94 6.63 -7.53
N ASN A 57 -9.70 6.76 -7.05
CA ASN A 57 -9.29 7.96 -6.32
C ASN A 57 -7.90 8.44 -6.75
N ILE A 58 -7.85 9.67 -7.28
CA ILE A 58 -6.62 10.28 -7.78
C ILE A 58 -5.63 10.63 -6.67
N GLU A 59 -6.14 11.02 -5.50
CA GLU A 59 -5.32 11.40 -4.35
C GLU A 59 -4.48 10.21 -3.86
N VAL A 60 -5.03 9.00 -3.85
CA VAL A 60 -4.32 7.79 -3.40
C VAL A 60 -3.82 6.90 -4.53
N ARG A 61 -3.84 7.39 -5.77
CA ARG A 61 -3.44 6.63 -6.96
C ARG A 61 -1.98 6.19 -6.92
N ASN A 62 -1.08 7.14 -6.63
CA ASN A 62 0.36 6.88 -6.64
C ASN A 62 0.77 5.95 -5.50
N ILE A 63 0.18 6.14 -4.32
CA ILE A 63 0.49 5.28 -3.17
C ILE A 63 0.03 3.83 -3.40
N ALA A 64 -1.16 3.64 -3.98
CA ALA A 64 -1.65 2.31 -4.35
C ALA A 64 -0.75 1.66 -5.41
N HIS A 65 -0.25 2.44 -6.38
CA HIS A 65 0.70 1.95 -7.38
C HIS A 65 2.03 1.50 -6.75
N PHE A 66 2.62 2.30 -5.86
CA PHE A 66 3.86 1.90 -5.19
C PHE A 66 3.66 0.69 -4.29
N CYS A 67 2.52 0.57 -3.61
CA CYS A 67 2.16 -0.62 -2.86
C CYS A 67 2.12 -1.88 -3.74
N GLU A 68 1.54 -1.78 -4.94
CA GLU A 68 1.54 -2.89 -5.90
C GLU A 68 2.96 -3.25 -6.34
N LYS A 69 3.82 -2.25 -6.56
CA LYS A 69 5.24 -2.46 -6.89
C LYS A 69 6.02 -3.13 -5.75
N VAL A 70 5.74 -2.78 -4.48
CA VAL A 70 6.31 -3.45 -3.30
C VAL A 70 5.96 -4.94 -3.30
N ILE A 71 4.71 -5.31 -3.61
CA ILE A 71 4.28 -6.71 -3.73
C ILE A 71 5.11 -7.42 -4.81
N TRP A 72 5.16 -6.86 -6.02
CA TRP A 72 5.87 -7.50 -7.13
C TRP A 72 7.38 -7.60 -6.91
N SER A 73 8.01 -6.59 -6.31
CA SER A 73 9.43 -6.66 -5.92
C SER A 73 9.67 -7.71 -4.84
N ALA A 74 8.75 -7.88 -3.88
CA ALA A 74 8.85 -8.94 -2.88
C ALA A 74 8.71 -10.34 -3.50
N VAL A 75 7.79 -10.53 -4.45
CA VAL A 75 7.63 -11.79 -5.19
C VAL A 75 8.88 -12.13 -6.00
N ALA A 76 9.52 -11.13 -6.60
CA ALA A 76 10.76 -11.29 -7.36
C ALA A 76 12.02 -11.37 -6.48
N GLU A 77 11.89 -11.22 -5.16
CA GLU A 77 13.00 -11.06 -4.20
C GLU A 77 13.99 -9.93 -4.59
N ASP A 78 13.48 -8.88 -5.24
CA ASP A 78 14.24 -7.70 -5.67
C ASP A 78 14.32 -6.67 -4.54
N VAL A 79 15.35 -6.80 -3.71
CA VAL A 79 15.59 -5.94 -2.54
C VAL A 79 15.78 -4.47 -2.92
N SER A 80 16.41 -4.19 -4.06
CA SER A 80 16.74 -2.83 -4.51
C SER A 80 15.46 -2.07 -4.83
N ASN A 81 14.63 -2.63 -5.72
CA ASN A 81 13.37 -2.00 -6.09
C ASN A 81 12.38 -1.98 -4.91
N PHE A 82 12.35 -3.03 -4.09
CA PHE A 82 11.53 -3.07 -2.88
C PHE A 82 11.81 -1.85 -1.99
N SER A 83 13.09 -1.56 -1.73
CA SER A 83 13.50 -0.44 -0.88
C SER A 83 13.12 0.92 -1.49
N ILE A 84 13.33 1.09 -2.80
CA ILE A 84 12.94 2.31 -3.52
C ILE A 84 11.45 2.60 -3.36
N PHE A 85 10.59 1.60 -3.55
CA PHE A 85 9.14 1.80 -3.48
C PHE A 85 8.64 2.04 -2.05
N ILE A 86 9.26 1.42 -1.05
CA ILE A 86 8.98 1.72 0.36
C ILE A 86 9.33 3.19 0.68
N ASP A 87 10.45 3.69 0.18
CA ASP A 87 10.83 5.10 0.38
C ASP A 87 9.84 6.06 -0.29
N GLU A 88 9.37 5.75 -1.50
CA GLU A 88 8.36 6.56 -2.18
C GLU A 88 7.03 6.61 -1.40
N ILE A 89 6.63 5.47 -0.81
CA ILE A 89 5.46 5.39 0.07
C ILE A 89 5.65 6.29 1.31
N HIS A 90 6.79 6.21 1.98
CA HIS A 90 7.08 7.04 3.15
C HIS A 90 7.15 8.54 2.83
N LYS A 91 7.73 8.91 1.68
CA LYS A 91 7.77 10.32 1.23
C LYS A 91 6.37 10.88 1.01
N ASP A 92 5.48 10.11 0.39
CA ASP A 92 4.09 10.53 0.14
C ASP A 92 3.33 10.70 1.48
N LEU A 93 3.50 9.76 2.40
CA LEU A 93 2.99 9.86 3.77
C LEU A 93 3.42 11.15 4.47
N LEU A 94 4.73 11.43 4.48
CA LEU A 94 5.30 12.60 5.13
C LEU A 94 4.74 13.91 4.54
N LYS A 95 4.58 13.97 3.21
CA LYS A 95 3.96 15.12 2.54
C LYS A 95 2.54 15.35 3.04
N ARG A 96 1.71 14.30 3.11
CA ARG A 96 0.32 14.40 3.56
C ARG A 96 0.20 14.78 5.03
N THR A 97 1.00 14.18 5.91
CA THR A 97 0.98 14.53 7.34
C THR A 97 1.47 15.94 7.61
N SER A 98 2.40 16.44 6.78
CA SER A 98 2.91 17.81 6.90
C SER A 98 1.91 18.84 6.38
N SER A 99 1.22 18.54 5.28
CA SER A 99 0.14 19.39 4.76
C SER A 99 -1.06 19.48 5.70
N ASN A 100 -1.39 18.39 6.42
CA ASN A 100 -2.52 18.38 7.35
C ASN A 100 -2.28 19.21 8.63
N LYS A 101 -1.02 19.53 8.96
CA LYS A 101 -0.67 20.37 10.12
C LYS A 101 -0.98 21.86 9.94
N TYR A 102 -1.25 22.32 8.72
CA TYR A 102 -1.52 23.74 8.42
C TYR A 102 -3.00 24.02 8.11
N VAL A 103 -3.90 23.04 8.32
CA VAL A 103 -5.32 23.15 7.97
C VAL A 103 -6.25 23.04 9.20
N ASN A 104 -5.70 23.00 10.42
CA ASN A 104 -6.47 23.07 11.66
C ASN A 104 -6.27 24.41 12.38
#